data_AF-A0A935XLD2-F1
#
_entry.id   AF-A0A935XLD2-F1
#
_cell.length_a   1.000
_cell.length_b   1.000
_cell.length_c   1.000
_cell.angle_alpha   90.00
_cell.angle_beta   90.00
_cell.angle_gamma   90.00
#
_symmetry.space_group_name_H-M   'P 1'
#
loop_
_entity.id
_entity.type
_entity.pdbx_description
1 polymer ?
#
loop_
_entity_poly.entity_id
_entity_poly.type
_entity_poly.pdbx_seq_one_letter_code
_entity_poly.pdbx_strand_id
1 'polypeptide(L)'
;MPHLWVEELPGEWAIITLDRPLVPVTAPRVAAGDAQPSRLRGAPAFVLARGSAGPLALWCLLAAPRPVLRVNGAPLVAGIRLLADRDEIRVDDGTWYFSSEALARIEAFAASHATPCARCQQPIAPGAMAVRCPGCGLWHHESDASRCFSYAETCAGCPQPSAADAGYCWTPAER
;
A
#
# COMPACT_ATOMS: atom_id res chain seq x y z
N MET A 1 0.50 2.20 -4.46
CA MET A 1 1.75 1.82 -3.77
C MET A 1 1.35 1.28 -2.42
N PRO A 2 1.96 0.20 -1.94
CA PRO A 2 1.69 -0.31 -0.61
C PRO A 2 1.94 0.76 0.46
N HIS A 3 1.13 0.74 1.50
CA HIS A 3 1.14 1.75 2.55
C HIS A 3 0.72 1.16 3.90
N LEU A 4 1.04 1.89 4.97
CA LEU A 4 0.50 1.64 6.30
C LEU A 4 -0.55 2.69 6.62
N TRP A 5 -1.69 2.24 7.15
CA TRP A 5 -2.56 3.08 7.95
C TRP A 5 -2.06 3.09 9.38
N VAL A 6 -1.95 4.27 9.98
CA VAL A 6 -1.48 4.49 11.34
C VAL A 6 -2.55 5.23 12.11
N GLU A 7 -2.94 4.72 13.27
CA GLU A 7 -3.84 5.42 14.16
C GLU A 7 -3.07 6.53 14.88
N GLU A 8 -3.39 7.79 14.61
CA GLU A 8 -2.79 8.94 15.32
C GLU A 8 -3.58 9.29 16.58
N LEU A 9 -4.91 9.27 16.45
CA LEU A 9 -5.89 9.36 17.53
C LEU A 9 -6.94 8.27 17.32
N PRO A 10 -7.70 7.86 18.35
CA PRO A 10 -8.74 6.85 18.21
C PRO A 10 -9.70 7.15 17.04
N GLY A 11 -9.66 6.33 16.00
CA GLY A 11 -10.46 6.51 14.77
C GLY A 11 -9.92 7.50 13.73
N GLU A 12 -8.81 8.19 14.00
CA GLU A 12 -8.13 9.07 13.04
C GLU A 12 -6.90 8.38 12.44
N TRP A 13 -6.93 8.21 11.12
CA TRP A 13 -5.95 7.41 10.40
C TRP A 13 -5.09 8.25 9.46
N ALA A 14 -3.78 8.16 9.63
CA ALA A 14 -2.79 8.70 8.70
C ALA A 14 -2.20 7.60 7.81
N ILE A 15 -1.63 8.00 6.67
CA ILE A 15 -1.01 7.08 5.71
C ILE A 15 0.50 7.29 5.66
N ILE A 16 1.26 6.20 5.82
CA ILE A 16 2.69 6.14 5.54
C ILE A 16 2.90 5.31 4.27
N THR A 17 3.37 5.95 3.20
CA THR A 17 3.67 5.28 1.93
C THR A 17 4.96 4.46 2.04
N LEU A 18 4.94 3.23 1.52
CA LEU A 18 6.12 2.36 1.51
C LEU A 18 6.84 2.47 0.17
N ASP A 19 7.54 3.60 -0.01
CA ASP A 19 8.27 3.96 -1.23
C ASP A 19 9.68 3.34 -1.33
N ARG A 20 10.18 2.82 -0.22
CA ARG A 20 11.52 2.25 -0.07
C ARG A 20 11.47 0.75 0.19
N PRO A 21 12.50 -0.01 -0.22
CA PRO A 21 12.54 -1.45 -0.04
C PRO A 21 12.67 -1.89 1.43
N LEU A 22 13.18 -1.00 2.28
CA LEU A 22 13.30 -1.20 3.73
C LEU A 22 12.77 0.05 4.43
N VAL A 23 11.71 -0.12 5.22
CA VAL A 23 11.07 0.96 5.97
C VAL A 23 11.09 0.60 7.45
N PRO A 24 11.95 1.24 8.27
CA PRO A 24 11.88 1.10 9.71
C PRO A 24 10.65 1.86 10.24
N VAL A 25 9.87 1.19 11.09
CA VAL A 25 8.72 1.80 11.77
C VAL A 25 9.01 1.87 13.25
N THR A 26 9.02 3.08 13.78
CA THR A 26 9.12 3.33 15.23
C THR A 26 7.71 3.45 15.80
N ALA A 27 7.42 2.72 16.87
CA ALA A 27 6.17 2.90 17.60
C ALA A 27 6.09 4.34 18.15
N PRO A 28 4.95 5.06 18.03
CA PRO A 28 4.76 6.30 18.75
C PRO A 28 4.81 5.96 20.24
N ARG A 29 5.70 6.62 20.99
CA ARG A 29 5.57 6.61 22.44
C ARG A 29 4.33 7.44 22.77
N VAL A 30 3.26 6.80 23.24
CA VAL A 30 2.23 7.52 23.99
C VAL A 30 2.97 8.15 25.17
N ALA A 31 2.98 9.48 25.22
CA ALA A 31 3.65 10.23 26.27
C ALA A 31 2.90 9.97 27.59
N ALA A 32 3.32 8.95 28.34
CA ALA A 32 3.06 8.91 29.77
C ALA A 32 3.73 10.16 30.36
N GLY A 33 2.93 10.95 31.10
CA GLY A 33 3.26 12.31 31.52
C GLY A 33 4.65 12.48 32.15
N ASP A 34 5.18 13.69 31.95
CA ASP A 34 6.33 14.28 32.63
C ASP A 34 7.63 13.46 32.63
N ALA A 35 8.23 13.31 31.46
CA ALA A 35 9.68 13.23 31.35
C ALA A 35 10.16 13.95 30.08
N GLN A 36 11.12 14.86 30.26
CA GLN A 36 11.77 15.65 29.22
C GLN A 36 12.08 14.85 27.94
N PRO A 37 11.95 15.47 26.75
CA PRO A 37 12.28 14.83 25.47
C PRO A 37 13.80 14.68 25.36
N SER A 38 14.32 13.62 25.99
CA SER A 38 15.69 13.18 25.79
C SER A 38 15.77 12.53 24.41
N ARG A 39 16.58 13.16 23.55
CA ARG A 39 16.93 12.68 22.20
C ARG A 39 17.65 11.32 22.30
N LEU A 40 16.91 10.25 22.47
CA LEU A 40 17.38 8.90 22.21
C LEU A 40 16.70 8.42 20.94
N ARG A 41 17.52 8.18 19.91
CA ARG A 41 17.14 7.44 18.69
C ARG A 41 16.50 6.12 19.12
N GLY A 42 15.17 6.03 19.09
CA GLY A 42 14.46 4.80 19.41
C GLY A 42 14.81 3.74 18.37
N ALA A 43 15.16 2.53 18.81
CA ALA A 43 15.25 1.39 17.90
C ALA A 43 13.90 1.19 17.19
N PRO A 44 13.89 0.83 15.89
CA PRO A 44 12.64 0.56 15.19
C PRO A 44 11.89 -0.59 15.90
N ALA A 45 10.59 -0.43 16.06
CA ALA A 45 9.71 -1.45 16.61
C ALA A 45 9.61 -2.66 15.66
N PHE A 46 9.57 -2.39 14.36
CA PHE A 46 9.67 -3.37 13.29
C PHE A 46 10.20 -2.74 12.01
N VAL A 47 10.57 -3.57 11.03
CA VAL A 47 11.00 -3.19 9.69
C VAL A 47 10.10 -3.86 8.69
N LEU A 48 9.61 -3.10 7.71
CA LEU A 48 8.98 -3.65 6.53
C LEU A 48 10.00 -3.78 5.41
N ALA A 49 10.14 -4.99 4.88
CA ALA A 49 11.03 -5.33 3.81
C ALA A 49 10.24 -5.78 2.58
N ARG A 50 10.54 -5.18 1.43
CA ARG A 50 9.96 -5.57 0.14
C ARG A 50 10.80 -6.67 -0.51
N GLY A 51 10.17 -7.80 -0.80
CA GLY A 51 10.72 -8.83 -1.67
C GLY A 51 10.74 -8.38 -3.13
N SER A 52 11.83 -8.68 -3.84
CA SER A 52 12.03 -8.36 -5.26
C SER A 52 11.74 -9.53 -6.22
N ALA A 53 11.37 -10.70 -5.68
CA ALA A 53 11.17 -11.90 -6.49
C ALA A 53 9.75 -11.96 -7.08
N GLY A 54 9.63 -11.64 -8.37
CA GLY A 54 8.41 -11.86 -9.16
C GLY A 54 7.58 -10.59 -9.44
N PRO A 55 6.47 -10.72 -10.19
CA PRO A 55 5.62 -9.60 -10.60
C PRO A 55 4.76 -9.02 -9.47
N LEU A 56 4.70 -9.69 -8.32
CA LEU A 56 3.97 -9.26 -7.13
C LEU A 56 4.98 -8.78 -6.09
N ALA A 57 4.85 -7.52 -5.65
CA ALA A 57 5.66 -7.01 -4.55
C ALA A 57 5.18 -7.64 -3.24
N LEU A 58 5.93 -8.64 -2.74
CA LEU A 58 5.70 -9.22 -1.43
C LEU A 58 6.26 -8.31 -0.35
N TRP A 59 5.53 -8.15 0.75
CA TRP A 59 6.00 -7.40 1.92
C TRP A 59 6.15 -8.31 3.11
N CYS A 60 7.28 -8.16 3.78
CA CYS A 60 7.65 -8.93 4.94
C CYS A 60 7.81 -7.99 6.13
N LEU A 61 7.17 -8.33 7.23
CA LEU A 61 7.41 -7.73 8.52
C LEU A 61 8.55 -8.47 9.23
N LEU A 62 9.51 -7.71 9.74
CA LEU A 62 10.64 -8.18 10.53
C LEU A 62 10.63 -7.44 11.85
N ALA A 63 10.64 -8.15 12.97
CA ALA A 63 10.74 -7.54 14.29
C ALA A 63 11.72 -8.28 15.18
N ALA A 64 12.36 -7.53 16.08
CA ALA A 64 13.14 -8.13 17.14
C ALA A 64 12.20 -8.91 18.09
N PRO A 65 12.71 -9.87 18.89
CA PRO A 65 11.90 -10.68 19.82
C PRO A 65 11.11 -9.87 20.86
N ARG A 66 11.43 -8.58 21.04
CA ARG A 66 10.67 -7.59 21.80
C ARG A 66 10.70 -6.27 21.03
N PRO A 67 9.59 -5.50 20.95
CA PRO A 67 8.31 -5.62 21.67
C PRO A 67 7.39 -6.76 21.22
N VAL A 68 6.29 -7.01 21.96
CA VAL A 68 5.30 -8.06 21.63
C VAL A 68 4.48 -7.61 20.42
N LEU A 69 4.91 -8.01 19.23
CA LEU A 69 4.20 -7.74 17.99
C LEU A 69 3.15 -8.82 17.70
N ARG A 70 1.94 -8.38 17.36
CA ARG A 70 0.86 -9.25 16.86
C ARG A 70 0.47 -8.85 15.46
N VAL A 71 0.22 -9.84 14.60
CA VAL A 71 -0.40 -9.63 13.28
C VAL A 71 -1.72 -10.37 13.24
N ASN A 72 -2.81 -9.63 13.06
CA ASN A 72 -4.20 -10.11 13.19
C ASN A 72 -4.42 -10.85 14.52
N GLY A 73 -3.96 -10.26 15.63
CA GLY A 73 -4.03 -10.83 16.98
C GLY A 73 -3.05 -11.99 17.27
N ALA A 74 -2.45 -12.61 16.25
CA ALA A 74 -1.49 -13.71 16.43
C ALA A 74 -0.07 -13.18 16.69
N PRO A 75 0.68 -13.73 17.66
CA PRO A 75 2.05 -13.30 17.93
C PRO A 75 2.97 -13.60 16.74
N LEU A 76 3.98 -12.75 16.55
CA LEU A 76 5.00 -12.96 15.51
C LEU A 76 6.00 -14.05 15.90
N VAL A 77 5.70 -15.31 15.56
CA VAL A 77 6.60 -16.45 15.79
C VAL A 77 7.83 -16.32 14.87
N ALA A 78 9.03 -16.43 15.43
CA ALA A 78 10.34 -16.27 14.75
C ALA A 78 10.69 -14.84 14.26
N GLY A 79 9.93 -13.81 14.63
CA GLY A 79 10.28 -12.42 14.30
C GLY A 79 10.08 -12.04 12.82
N ILE A 80 9.42 -12.88 12.03
CA ILE A 80 9.21 -12.69 10.59
C ILE A 80 7.79 -13.09 10.15
N ARG A 81 7.14 -12.30 9.28
CA ARG A 81 5.85 -12.66 8.66
C ARG A 81 5.65 -11.97 7.32
N LEU A 82 5.13 -12.71 6.34
CA LEU A 82 4.61 -12.13 5.10
C LEU A 82 3.26 -11.47 5.37
N LEU A 83 3.09 -10.25 4.87
CA LEU A 83 1.87 -9.47 5.03
C LEU A 83 0.92 -9.67 3.86
N ALA A 84 -0.35 -9.85 4.17
CA ALA A 84 -1.46 -9.79 3.24
C ALA A 84 -2.17 -8.43 3.33
N ASP A 85 -2.93 -8.08 2.29
CA ASP A 85 -3.76 -6.86 2.29
C ASP A 85 -4.65 -6.81 3.54
N ARG A 86 -4.67 -5.64 4.18
CA ARG A 86 -5.46 -5.33 5.40
C ARG A 86 -5.01 -6.07 6.66
N ASP A 87 -3.80 -6.64 6.67
CA ASP A 87 -3.21 -7.20 7.89
C ASP A 87 -3.08 -6.11 8.96
N GLU A 88 -3.72 -6.35 10.10
CA GLU A 88 -3.59 -5.56 11.32
C GLU A 88 -2.25 -5.90 11.97
N ILE A 89 -1.44 -4.89 12.25
CA ILE A 89 -0.18 -4.99 12.97
C ILE A 89 -0.36 -4.24 14.29
N ARG A 90 -0.20 -4.92 15.42
CA ARG A 90 -0.22 -4.31 16.76
C ARG A 90 1.13 -4.41 17.41
N VAL A 91 1.59 -3.29 17.96
CA VAL A 91 2.82 -3.21 18.74
C VAL A 91 2.56 -2.34 19.95
N ASP A 92 2.72 -2.91 21.14
CA ASP A 92 2.42 -2.25 22.41
C ASP A 92 1.02 -1.59 22.36
N ASP A 93 0.93 -0.26 22.51
CA ASP A 93 -0.32 0.50 22.50
C ASP A 93 -0.73 1.03 21.11
N GLY A 94 0.03 0.71 20.05
CA GLY A 94 -0.23 1.17 18.69
C GLY A 94 -0.89 0.13 17.80
N THR A 95 -1.77 0.59 16.90
CA THR A 95 -2.36 -0.21 15.82
C THR A 95 -2.02 0.38 14.46
N TRP A 96 -1.59 -0.50 13.56
CA TRP A 96 -1.33 -0.19 12.16
C TRP A 96 -2.06 -1.19 11.28
N TYR A 97 -2.33 -0.82 10.04
CA TYR A 97 -2.80 -1.77 9.02
C TYR A 97 -1.93 -1.68 7.78
N PHE A 98 -1.47 -2.82 7.31
CA PHE A 98 -0.83 -2.91 6.02
C PHE A 98 -1.88 -2.95 4.91
N SER A 99 -1.71 -2.11 3.90
CA SER A 99 -2.51 -2.14 2.69
C SER A 99 -1.60 -2.27 1.47
N SER A 100 -1.92 -3.26 0.64
CA SER A 100 -1.34 -3.43 -0.68
C SER A 100 -2.06 -2.59 -1.73
N GLU A 101 -3.17 -1.95 -1.37
CA GLU A 101 -3.97 -1.12 -2.27
C GLU A 101 -3.10 -0.03 -2.92
N ALA A 102 -3.31 0.12 -4.23
CA ALA A 102 -2.62 1.12 -5.01
C ALA A 102 -3.65 2.00 -5.73
N LEU A 103 -3.34 3.30 -5.80
CA LEU A 103 -4.09 4.20 -6.66
C LEU A 103 -3.70 3.99 -8.12
N ALA A 104 -4.67 4.15 -9.01
CA ALA A 104 -4.43 4.18 -10.45
C ALA A 104 -3.48 5.34 -10.77
N ARG A 105 -2.52 5.09 -11.67
CA ARG A 105 -1.56 6.09 -12.12
C ARG A 105 -1.45 6.06 -13.63
N ILE A 106 -1.37 7.25 -14.21
CA ILE A 106 -1.05 7.43 -15.62
C ILE A 106 0.47 7.31 -15.74
N GLU A 107 0.93 6.34 -16.51
CA GLU A 107 2.35 6.09 -16.74
C GLU A 107 2.63 5.68 -18.19
N ALA A 108 3.90 5.76 -18.58
CA ALA A 108 4.35 5.22 -19.86
C ALA A 108 4.18 3.70 -19.87
N PHE A 109 3.49 3.18 -20.88
CA PHE A 109 3.30 1.76 -21.05
C PHE A 109 4.65 1.06 -21.30
N ALA A 110 5.14 0.35 -20.29
CA ALA A 110 6.50 -0.20 -20.26
C ALA A 110 6.67 -1.57 -20.94
N ALA A 111 5.67 -2.06 -21.68
CA ALA A 111 5.78 -3.35 -22.37
C ALA A 111 6.58 -3.22 -23.68
N SER A 112 7.25 -4.30 -24.07
CA SER A 112 8.02 -4.38 -25.32
C SER A 112 7.16 -4.46 -26.58
N HIS A 113 5.88 -4.79 -26.43
CA HIS A 113 4.94 -4.99 -27.53
C HIS A 113 3.59 -4.35 -27.21
N ALA A 114 2.85 -4.01 -28.26
CA ALA A 114 1.52 -3.46 -28.10
C ALA A 114 0.58 -4.47 -27.44
N THR A 115 -0.25 -3.99 -26.51
CA THR A 115 -1.25 -4.80 -25.80
C THR A 115 -2.63 -4.19 -26.01
N PRO A 116 -3.70 -4.96 -26.20
CA PRO A 116 -5.05 -4.41 -26.35
C PRO A 116 -5.50 -3.69 -25.08
N CYS A 117 -6.05 -2.50 -25.24
CA CYS A 117 -6.74 -1.79 -24.18
C CYS A 117 -7.98 -2.56 -23.76
N ALA A 118 -8.14 -2.81 -22.46
CA ALA A 118 -9.23 -3.61 -21.93
C ALA A 118 -10.63 -3.00 -22.16
N ARG A 119 -10.72 -1.72 -22.55
CA ARG A 119 -12.00 -1.07 -22.88
C ARG A 119 -12.27 -1.01 -24.38
N CYS A 120 -11.44 -0.30 -25.14
CA CYS A 120 -11.68 -0.06 -26.56
C CYS A 120 -11.12 -1.15 -27.49
N GLN A 121 -10.37 -2.12 -26.92
CA GLN A 121 -9.70 -3.21 -27.63
C GLN A 121 -8.64 -2.77 -28.66
N GLN A 122 -8.38 -1.46 -28.80
CA GLN A 122 -7.32 -0.94 -29.65
C GLN A 122 -5.94 -1.14 -28.98
N PRO A 123 -4.85 -1.28 -29.76
CA PRO A 123 -3.52 -1.47 -29.23
C PRO A 123 -3.02 -0.24 -28.45
N ILE A 124 -2.40 -0.48 -27.29
CA ILE A 124 -1.59 0.48 -26.54
C ILE A 124 -0.14 0.28 -26.98
N ALA A 125 0.45 1.28 -27.64
CA ALA A 125 1.83 1.19 -28.11
C ALA A 125 2.84 1.33 -26.95
N PRO A 126 4.02 0.68 -27.03
CA PRO A 126 5.11 0.92 -26.08
C PRO A 126 5.40 2.41 -25.90
N GLY A 127 5.52 2.86 -24.65
CA GLY A 127 5.76 4.26 -24.28
C GLY A 127 4.52 5.18 -24.31
N ALA A 128 3.37 4.73 -24.83
CA ALA A 128 2.14 5.50 -24.79
C ALA A 128 1.64 5.71 -23.34
N MET A 129 0.96 6.83 -23.07
CA MET A 129 0.35 7.07 -21.76
C MET A 129 -0.84 6.13 -21.55
N ALA A 130 -0.79 5.40 -20.45
CA ALA A 130 -1.76 4.37 -20.10
C ALA A 130 -1.92 4.27 -18.58
N VAL A 131 -3.00 3.63 -18.16
CA VAL A 131 -3.22 3.25 -16.77
C VAL A 131 -3.25 1.74 -16.68
N ARG A 132 -2.47 1.19 -15.75
CA ARG A 132 -2.66 -0.18 -15.28
C ARG A 132 -3.65 -0.16 -14.11
N CYS A 133 -4.78 -0.85 -14.26
CA CYS A 133 -5.76 -0.96 -13.18
C CYS A 133 -5.10 -1.58 -11.93
N PRO A 134 -5.17 -0.92 -10.75
CA PRO A 134 -4.55 -1.47 -9.55
C PRO A 134 -5.27 -2.69 -8.98
N GLY A 135 -6.57 -2.86 -9.29
CA GLY A 135 -7.36 -4.00 -8.82
C GLY A 135 -7.14 -5.29 -9.61
N CYS A 136 -7.14 -5.22 -10.95
CA CYS A 136 -7.03 -6.42 -11.81
C CYS A 136 -5.79 -6.46 -12.71
N GLY A 137 -5.00 -5.39 -12.76
CA GLY A 137 -3.77 -5.33 -13.54
C GLY A 137 -3.94 -5.13 -15.06
N LEU A 138 -5.16 -5.00 -15.57
CA LEU A 138 -5.46 -4.73 -16.98
C LEU A 138 -5.00 -3.32 -17.39
N TRP A 139 -4.62 -3.17 -18.66
CA TRP A 139 -4.15 -1.91 -19.23
C TRP A 139 -5.25 -1.17 -20.00
N HIS A 140 -5.26 0.15 -19.87
CA HIS A 140 -6.20 1.06 -20.51
C HIS A 140 -5.46 2.28 -21.07
N HIS A 141 -5.89 2.81 -22.23
CA HIS A 141 -5.41 4.12 -22.68
C HIS A 141 -5.82 5.21 -21.69
N GLU A 142 -4.91 6.12 -21.41
CA GLU A 142 -5.20 7.34 -20.65
C GLU A 142 -4.27 8.46 -21.12
N SER A 143 -4.78 9.30 -22.02
CA SER A 143 -4.09 10.46 -22.60
C SER A 143 -5.13 11.51 -23.02
N ASP A 144 -4.67 12.70 -23.43
CA ASP A 144 -5.57 13.74 -23.94
C ASP A 144 -6.42 13.29 -25.13
N ALA A 145 -5.90 12.39 -25.96
CA ALA A 145 -6.60 11.87 -27.13
C ALA A 145 -7.51 10.67 -26.81
N SER A 146 -7.34 9.99 -25.68
CA SER A 146 -8.07 8.77 -25.34
C SER A 146 -8.07 8.52 -23.84
N ARG A 147 -9.23 8.65 -23.21
CA ARG A 147 -9.44 8.52 -21.76
C ARG A 147 -10.13 7.22 -21.37
N CYS A 148 -9.64 6.09 -21.89
CA CYS A 148 -10.34 4.81 -21.74
C CYS A 148 -10.44 4.32 -20.29
N PHE A 149 -9.53 4.70 -19.40
CA PHE A 149 -9.67 4.31 -17.98
C PHE A 149 -10.76 5.16 -17.31
N SER A 150 -10.56 6.47 -17.28
CA SER A 150 -11.45 7.45 -16.62
C SER A 150 -12.80 7.68 -17.32
N TYR A 151 -13.02 7.14 -18.51
CA TYR A 151 -14.28 7.29 -19.26
C TYR A 151 -15.53 6.77 -18.55
N ALA A 152 -15.42 5.71 -17.75
CA ALA A 152 -16.56 5.12 -17.02
C ALA A 152 -16.18 4.95 -15.55
N GLU A 153 -17.16 4.91 -14.65
CA GLU A 153 -16.95 4.91 -13.18
C GLU A 153 -16.03 3.82 -12.65
N THR A 154 -15.96 2.66 -13.33
CA THR A 154 -15.12 1.52 -12.94
C THR A 154 -14.28 0.98 -14.09
N CYS A 155 -13.22 0.24 -13.73
CA CYS A 155 -12.41 -0.54 -14.65
C CYS A 155 -13.29 -1.48 -15.49
N ALA A 156 -12.94 -1.66 -16.76
CA ALA A 156 -13.69 -2.56 -17.65
C ALA A 156 -13.66 -4.04 -17.22
N GLY A 157 -12.73 -4.45 -16.34
CA GLY A 157 -12.57 -5.85 -15.92
C GLY A 157 -12.76 -6.12 -14.42
N CYS A 158 -12.97 -5.09 -13.59
CA CYS A 158 -13.24 -5.28 -12.16
C CYS A 158 -13.96 -4.06 -11.54
N PRO A 159 -14.51 -4.19 -10.32
CA PRO A 159 -15.21 -3.08 -9.63
C PRO A 159 -14.32 -1.91 -9.21
N GLN A 160 -13.02 -1.88 -9.55
CA GLN A 160 -12.10 -0.81 -9.17
C GLN A 160 -12.60 0.54 -9.73
N PRO A 161 -12.77 1.57 -8.88
CA PRO A 161 -13.10 2.92 -9.34
C PRO A 161 -12.04 3.47 -10.30
N SER A 162 -12.48 4.20 -11.32
CA SER A 162 -11.60 4.77 -12.34
C SER A 162 -11.22 6.25 -12.10
N ALA A 163 -11.92 6.92 -11.19
CA ALA A 163 -11.65 8.32 -10.89
C ALA A 163 -10.26 8.44 -10.24
N ALA A 164 -9.42 9.31 -10.81
CA ALA A 164 -8.04 9.49 -10.38
C ALA A 164 -7.92 10.01 -8.94
N ASP A 165 -8.98 10.64 -8.43
CA ASP A 165 -9.14 11.22 -7.10
C ASP A 165 -10.07 10.41 -6.18
N ALA A 166 -10.48 9.20 -6.58
CA ALA A 166 -11.34 8.32 -5.76
C ALA A 166 -10.74 7.99 -4.38
N GLY A 167 -9.45 8.25 -4.17
CA GLY A 167 -8.75 7.92 -2.94
C GLY A 167 -8.61 6.41 -2.76
N TYR A 168 -8.34 6.00 -1.53
CA TYR A 168 -8.31 4.59 -1.16
C TYR A 168 -9.74 4.10 -0.87
N CYS A 169 -10.08 2.93 -1.40
CA CYS A 169 -11.42 2.34 -1.29
C CYS A 169 -11.66 1.67 0.07
N TRP A 170 -10.63 1.55 0.90
CA TRP A 170 -10.72 0.98 2.23
C TRP A 170 -10.01 1.87 3.25
N THR A 171 -10.66 2.06 4.40
CA THR A 171 -10.05 2.66 5.59
C THR A 171 -10.30 1.78 6.81
N PRO A 172 -9.41 1.75 7.82
CA PRO A 172 -9.62 0.89 8.98
C PRO A 172 -10.81 1.27 9.88
N ALA A 173 -11.40 2.46 9.69
CA ALA A 173 -12.57 2.93 10.45
C ALA A 173 -13.87 2.19 10.09
N GLU A 174 -13.94 1.52 8.94
CA GLU A 174 -15.14 0.88 8.39
C GLU A 174 -15.37 -0.56 8.91
N ARG A 175 -15.01 -0.87 10.17
CA ARG A 175 -15.17 -2.21 10.76
C ARG A 175 -16.62 -2.53 11.16
#